data_AF-A0A963EH99-F1
#
_entry.id   AF-A0A963EH99-F1
#
_cell.length_a   1.000
_cell.length_b   1.000
_cell.length_c   1.000
_cell.angle_alpha   90.00
_cell.angle_beta   90.00
_cell.angle_gamma   90.00
#
_symmetry.space_group_name_H-M   'P 1'
#
loop_
_entity.id
_entity.type
_entity.pdbx_description
1 polymer ?
#
loop_
_entity_poly.entity_id
_entity_poly.type
_entity_poly.pdbx_seq_one_letter_code
_entity_poly.pdbx_strand_id
1 'polypeptide(L)'
;GKSTVRPRQRRLAEKLGIPWEDFALISPDYWRKYLLDYETLGEDYKYAAMLTGEELEIIDRKLDLFMARKGARGEMSHLLIDRFRFDSFVVEDDHGADSRLLTRFGDQVFMFFMVTPPQETIERAWQRGLATGRYKAVDDLLYHNVEAYTGMPGLFFSWVRSKVKRVHFEFLDNDVPKGELPKTAAFGWNDTMTILDPELMIDIDRYRKVNVQATEPGGIFHNRDMDAALNVGFLKNCVEQIPEIRFADPSSGRVLARIVRGRLLWCDHHHIEAQPPHSCLRTALEAIGYETGTGRTDTDAAPDPIDIDREMHFTLGRWTSTGMAASQHW
;
A
#
# COMPACT_ATOMS: atom_id res chain seq x y z
N GLY A 1 -7.45 -5.92 -6.82
CA GLY A 1 -7.52 -5.27 -5.50
C GLY A 1 -8.86 -4.64 -5.17
N LYS A 2 -9.18 -3.42 -5.65
CA LYS A 2 -10.22 -2.58 -5.01
C LYS A 2 -11.60 -3.24 -4.78
N SER A 3 -12.10 -4.01 -5.75
CA SER A 3 -13.38 -4.72 -5.62
C SER A 3 -13.37 -5.84 -4.58
N THR A 4 -12.24 -6.51 -4.36
CA THR A 4 -12.11 -7.56 -3.33
C THR A 4 -11.87 -6.97 -1.94
N VAL A 5 -11.32 -5.75 -1.87
CA VAL A 5 -11.02 -5.06 -0.61
C VAL A 5 -12.23 -4.31 -0.04
N ARG A 6 -13.15 -3.78 -0.87
CA ARG A 6 -14.31 -3.00 -0.39
C ARG A 6 -15.18 -3.75 0.64
N PRO A 7 -15.55 -5.03 0.44
CA PRO A 7 -16.28 -5.78 1.47
C PRO A 7 -15.50 -5.94 2.77
N ARG A 8 -14.16 -6.04 2.71
CA ARG A 8 -13.30 -6.12 3.89
C ARG A 8 -13.22 -4.79 4.62
N GLN A 9 -13.16 -3.66 3.90
CA GLN A 9 -13.25 -2.33 4.49
C GLN A 9 -14.57 -2.13 5.25
N ARG A 10 -15.68 -2.63 4.70
CA ARG A 10 -16.98 -2.62 5.39
C ARG A 10 -16.95 -3.44 6.68
N ARG A 11 -16.43 -4.66 6.63
CA ARG A 11 -16.26 -5.50 7.84
C ARG A 11 -15.34 -4.85 8.87
N LEU A 12 -14.30 -4.13 8.42
CA LEU A 12 -13.44 -3.38 9.33
C LEU A 12 -14.21 -2.24 10.00
N ALA A 13 -15.03 -1.48 9.28
CA ALA A 13 -15.88 -0.46 9.88
C ALA A 13 -16.82 -1.07 10.94
N GLU A 14 -17.45 -2.20 10.63
CA GLU A 14 -18.31 -2.94 11.56
C GLU A 14 -17.54 -3.39 12.82
N LYS A 15 -16.32 -3.94 12.65
CA LYS A 15 -15.43 -4.31 13.77
C LYS A 15 -15.06 -3.12 14.66
N LEU A 16 -14.91 -1.94 14.06
CA LEU A 16 -14.63 -0.68 14.77
C LEU A 16 -15.89 -0.05 15.39
N GLY A 17 -17.07 -0.66 15.21
CA GLY A 17 -18.34 -0.13 15.71
C GLY A 17 -18.83 1.11 14.96
N ILE A 18 -18.39 1.30 13.71
CA ILE A 18 -18.75 2.45 12.87
C ILE A 18 -19.76 1.99 11.81
N PRO A 19 -20.99 2.54 11.78
CA PRO A 19 -21.96 2.24 10.74
C PRO A 19 -21.40 2.56 9.35
N TRP A 20 -21.59 1.64 8.40
CA TRP A 20 -21.04 1.80 7.05
C TRP A 20 -21.72 2.96 6.28
N GLU A 21 -22.99 3.17 6.56
CA GLU A 21 -23.81 4.26 6.03
C GLU A 21 -23.30 5.66 6.38
N ASP A 22 -22.48 5.79 7.43
CA ASP A 22 -21.90 7.07 7.84
C ASP A 22 -20.68 7.48 6.99
N PHE A 23 -20.17 6.57 6.14
CA PHE A 23 -19.05 6.84 5.26
C PHE A 23 -19.47 7.57 3.99
N ALA A 24 -18.89 8.74 3.75
CA ALA A 24 -18.89 9.39 2.45
C ALA A 24 -17.80 8.78 1.55
N LEU A 25 -18.22 8.14 0.44
CA LEU A 25 -17.30 7.66 -0.59
C LEU A 25 -16.77 8.83 -1.43
N ILE A 26 -15.46 8.95 -1.48
CA ILE A 26 -14.75 9.99 -2.21
C ILE A 26 -13.98 9.35 -3.36
N SER A 27 -14.55 9.38 -4.57
CA SER A 27 -14.00 8.73 -5.77
C SER A 27 -14.33 9.51 -7.05
N PRO A 28 -13.43 10.39 -7.54
CA PRO A 28 -13.63 11.20 -8.74
C PRO A 28 -14.01 10.40 -9.97
N ASP A 29 -13.46 9.19 -10.15
CA ASP A 29 -13.71 8.37 -11.34
C ASP A 29 -15.20 8.04 -11.57
N TYR A 30 -16.07 8.17 -10.56
CA TYR A 30 -17.52 8.06 -10.76
C TYR A 30 -18.10 9.15 -11.66
N TRP A 31 -17.45 10.30 -11.76
CA TRP A 31 -17.92 11.45 -12.54
C TRP A 31 -17.67 11.29 -14.04
N ARG A 32 -16.70 10.47 -14.46
CA ARG A 32 -16.33 10.30 -15.88
C ARG A 32 -17.51 9.91 -16.77
N LYS A 33 -18.41 9.04 -16.27
CA LYS A 33 -19.62 8.61 -17.00
C LYS A 33 -20.68 9.72 -17.18
N TYR A 34 -20.55 10.83 -16.46
CA TYR A 34 -21.42 12.00 -16.59
C TYR A 34 -20.77 13.13 -17.38
N LEU A 35 -19.46 13.03 -17.69
CA LEU A 35 -18.71 14.03 -18.44
C LEU A 35 -18.74 13.79 -19.94
N LEU A 36 -18.87 12.53 -20.36
CA LEU A 36 -18.93 12.15 -21.77
C LEU A 36 -20.12 11.24 -22.04
N ASP A 37 -20.73 11.44 -23.20
CA ASP A 37 -21.60 10.45 -23.82
C ASP A 37 -20.75 9.44 -24.59
N TYR A 38 -20.54 8.27 -23.96
CA TYR A 38 -19.70 7.20 -24.53
C TYR A 38 -20.24 6.66 -25.85
N GLU A 39 -21.56 6.71 -26.09
CA GLU A 39 -22.17 6.17 -27.30
C GLU A 39 -21.78 6.99 -28.54
N THR A 40 -21.55 8.30 -28.35
CA THR A 40 -21.18 9.22 -29.42
C THR A 40 -19.72 9.12 -29.88
N LEU A 41 -18.87 8.42 -29.12
CA LEU A 41 -17.44 8.31 -29.42
C LEU A 41 -17.11 7.33 -30.56
N GLY A 42 -18.05 6.45 -30.94
CA GLY A 42 -17.86 5.50 -32.04
C GLY A 42 -16.57 4.67 -31.88
N GLU A 43 -15.71 4.68 -32.90
CA GLU A 43 -14.44 3.93 -32.91
C GLU A 43 -13.41 4.46 -31.90
N ASP A 44 -13.54 5.73 -31.48
CA ASP A 44 -12.63 6.43 -30.58
C ASP A 44 -12.95 6.22 -29.10
N TYR A 45 -13.92 5.35 -28.78
CA TYR A 45 -14.36 5.08 -27.39
C TYR A 45 -13.21 4.71 -26.43
N LYS A 46 -12.09 4.18 -26.95
CA LYS A 46 -10.89 3.83 -26.19
C LYS A 46 -10.19 5.05 -25.58
N TYR A 47 -10.40 6.25 -26.11
CA TYR A 47 -9.78 7.50 -25.65
C TYR A 47 -10.64 8.27 -24.64
N ALA A 48 -11.84 7.79 -24.29
CA ALA A 48 -12.78 8.48 -23.40
C ALA A 48 -12.17 8.93 -22.07
N ALA A 49 -11.27 8.13 -21.49
CA ALA A 49 -10.61 8.47 -20.23
C ALA A 49 -9.63 9.65 -20.37
N MET A 50 -8.94 9.77 -21.51
CA MET A 50 -8.02 10.88 -21.76
C MET A 50 -8.77 12.19 -22.04
N LEU A 51 -9.94 12.10 -22.68
CA LEU A 51 -10.79 13.24 -23.01
C LEU A 51 -11.49 13.90 -21.80
N THR A 52 -11.36 13.34 -20.58
CA THR A 52 -12.02 13.86 -19.35
C THR A 52 -11.06 14.19 -18.22
N GLY A 53 -9.75 14.24 -18.50
CA GLY A 53 -8.72 14.44 -17.49
C GLY A 53 -8.85 15.78 -16.77
N GLU A 54 -8.96 16.87 -17.53
CA GLU A 54 -9.00 18.24 -17.00
C GLU A 54 -10.28 18.51 -16.20
N GLU A 55 -11.44 18.06 -16.71
CA GLU A 55 -12.72 18.17 -16.02
C GLU A 55 -12.69 17.43 -14.68
N LEU A 56 -12.05 16.25 -14.66
CA LEU A 56 -11.92 15.47 -13.44
C LEU A 56 -11.06 16.20 -12.40
N GLU A 57 -9.97 16.86 -12.81
CA GLU A 57 -9.15 17.69 -11.92
C GLU A 57 -9.94 18.86 -11.34
N ILE A 58 -10.79 19.52 -12.15
CA ILE A 58 -11.68 20.58 -11.67
C ILE A 58 -12.68 20.03 -10.64
N ILE A 59 -13.28 18.87 -10.90
CA ILE A 59 -14.21 18.23 -9.98
C ILE A 59 -13.51 17.86 -8.67
N ASP A 60 -12.30 17.31 -8.73
CA ASP A 60 -11.54 16.93 -7.55
C ASP A 60 -11.23 18.16 -6.67
N ARG A 61 -10.78 19.26 -7.28
CA ARG A 61 -10.54 20.54 -6.57
C ARG A 61 -11.81 21.11 -5.93
N LYS A 62 -12.95 21.05 -6.63
CA LYS A 62 -14.24 21.48 -6.06
C LYS A 62 -14.64 20.64 -4.86
N LEU A 63 -14.40 19.33 -4.93
CA LEU A 63 -14.67 18.41 -3.83
C LEU A 63 -13.76 18.71 -2.63
N ASP A 64 -12.48 18.98 -2.84
CA ASP A 64 -11.55 19.35 -1.77
C ASP A 64 -11.94 20.67 -1.09
N LEU A 65 -12.34 21.69 -1.85
CA LEU A 65 -12.86 22.94 -1.30
C LEU A 65 -14.15 22.73 -0.48
N PHE A 66 -15.05 21.88 -0.96
CA PHE A 66 -16.26 21.53 -0.24
C PHE A 66 -15.94 20.84 1.09
N MET A 67 -15.04 19.86 1.07
CA MET A 67 -14.61 19.14 2.27
C MET A 67 -13.90 20.06 3.28
N ALA A 68 -13.08 21.00 2.80
CA ALA A 68 -12.45 22.00 3.65
C ALA A 68 -13.48 22.90 4.36
N ARG A 69 -14.50 23.37 3.64
CA ARG A 69 -15.59 24.16 4.24
C ARG A 69 -16.41 23.35 5.23
N LYS A 70 -16.67 22.07 4.93
CA LYS A 70 -17.37 21.14 5.83
C LYS A 70 -16.55 20.89 7.11
N GLY A 71 -15.23 20.70 6.96
CA GLY A 71 -14.26 20.62 8.05
C GLY A 71 -14.27 21.84 8.97
N ALA A 72 -14.23 23.04 8.40
CA ALA A 72 -14.25 24.29 9.16
C ALA A 72 -15.53 24.48 10.01
N ARG A 73 -16.64 23.82 9.65
CA ARG A 73 -17.89 23.83 10.44
C ARG A 73 -17.99 22.71 11.46
N GLY A 74 -16.99 21.83 11.56
CA GLY A 74 -17.04 20.66 12.45
C GLY A 74 -18.06 19.59 12.02
N GLU A 75 -18.47 19.60 10.75
CA GLU A 75 -19.53 18.71 10.23
C GLU A 75 -18.96 17.48 9.51
N MET A 76 -17.73 17.07 9.81
CA MET A 76 -17.04 16.03 9.04
C MET A 76 -17.67 14.65 9.21
N SER A 77 -17.94 14.01 8.08
CA SER A 77 -18.33 12.59 8.04
C SER A 77 -17.10 11.69 8.06
N HIS A 78 -17.31 10.41 8.37
CA HIS A 78 -16.33 9.38 8.04
C HIS A 78 -16.10 9.35 6.53
N LEU A 79 -14.85 9.18 6.11
CA LEU A 79 -14.47 9.25 4.71
C LEU A 79 -13.91 7.91 4.25
N LEU A 80 -14.39 7.45 3.10
CA LEU A 80 -13.77 6.37 2.35
C LEU A 80 -13.15 6.95 1.09
N ILE A 81 -11.84 7.11 1.09
CA ILE A 81 -11.12 7.78 0.01
C ILE A 81 -10.64 6.73 -0.99
N ASP A 82 -11.21 6.75 -2.18
CA ASP A 82 -10.79 5.92 -3.32
C ASP A 82 -10.39 6.83 -4.48
N ARG A 83 -9.31 7.58 -4.26
CA ARG A 83 -8.74 8.49 -5.25
C ARG A 83 -7.37 7.97 -5.69
N PHE A 84 -7.12 8.01 -6.99
CA PHE A 84 -5.77 7.95 -7.53
C PHE A 84 -5.28 9.40 -7.62
N ARG A 85 -4.20 9.75 -6.92
CA ARG A 85 -3.71 11.13 -6.81
C ARG A 85 -2.53 11.27 -7.78
N PHE A 86 -2.68 12.12 -8.81
CA PHE A 86 -1.69 12.33 -9.89
C PHE A 86 -0.73 13.49 -9.59
N ASP A 87 -1.04 14.33 -8.61
CA ASP A 87 -0.48 15.69 -8.47
C ASP A 87 -0.09 16.05 -7.03
N SER A 88 -0.18 15.10 -6.09
CA SER A 88 -0.33 15.46 -4.67
C SER A 88 0.36 14.51 -3.70
N PHE A 89 1.43 13.86 -4.17
CA PHE A 89 2.49 13.32 -3.33
C PHE A 89 3.50 14.38 -2.89
N VAL A 90 3.38 15.62 -3.38
CA VAL A 90 4.06 16.79 -2.81
C VAL A 90 3.42 17.06 -1.45
N VAL A 91 3.98 16.41 -0.43
CA VAL A 91 3.78 16.80 0.96
C VAL A 91 4.62 18.05 1.12
N GLU A 92 4.00 19.23 1.07
CA GLU A 92 4.65 20.41 1.64
C GLU A 92 4.91 20.08 3.12
N ASP A 93 6.16 20.23 3.56
CA ASP A 93 6.71 19.77 4.86
C ASP A 93 5.98 20.31 6.11
N ASP A 94 4.97 21.16 5.93
CA ASP A 94 4.21 21.73 7.00
C ASP A 94 2.92 20.92 7.24
N HIS A 95 2.87 20.22 8.38
CA HIS A 95 1.67 19.56 8.92
C HIS A 95 0.59 20.56 9.38
N GLY A 96 0.54 21.74 8.76
CA GLY A 96 -0.41 22.82 8.98
C GLY A 96 -1.64 22.74 8.11
N ALA A 97 -2.51 23.75 8.29
CA ALA A 97 -3.80 23.94 7.61
C ALA A 97 -3.73 23.94 6.06
N ASP A 98 -2.54 23.92 5.47
CA ASP A 98 -2.27 23.93 4.02
C ASP A 98 -2.12 22.54 3.36
N SER A 99 -2.07 21.45 4.16
CA SER A 99 -2.07 20.10 3.57
C SER A 99 -3.33 19.89 2.73
N ARG A 100 -3.21 19.61 1.43
CA ARG A 100 -4.37 19.31 0.55
C ARG A 100 -4.93 17.90 0.73
N LEU A 101 -4.40 17.11 1.66
CA LEU A 101 -4.85 15.75 1.91
C LEU A 101 -6.13 15.75 2.76
N LEU A 102 -7.17 15.04 2.31
CA LEU A 102 -8.43 14.90 3.06
C LEU A 102 -8.26 14.14 4.38
N THR A 103 -7.24 13.29 4.48
CA THR A 103 -6.86 12.61 5.72
C THR A 103 -6.49 13.58 6.84
N ARG A 104 -6.23 14.86 6.55
CA ARG A 104 -6.02 15.89 7.59
C ARG A 104 -7.21 16.06 8.53
N PHE A 105 -8.42 15.76 8.05
CA PHE A 105 -9.66 15.86 8.83
C PHE A 105 -9.91 14.62 9.71
N GLY A 106 -9.17 13.53 9.52
CA GLY A 106 -9.35 12.32 10.32
C GLY A 106 -8.55 12.37 11.60
N ASP A 107 -9.16 11.93 12.71
CA ASP A 107 -8.46 11.64 13.97
C ASP A 107 -7.87 10.24 13.97
N GLN A 108 -8.59 9.29 13.37
CA GLN A 108 -8.15 7.93 13.09
C GLN A 108 -8.13 7.68 11.59
N VAL A 109 -7.00 7.23 11.06
CA VAL A 109 -6.78 7.03 9.62
C VAL A 109 -6.34 5.60 9.37
N PHE A 110 -7.01 4.91 8.46
CA PHE A 110 -6.58 3.60 7.95
C PHE A 110 -6.09 3.74 6.51
N MET A 111 -4.82 3.40 6.27
CA MET A 111 -4.17 3.47 4.96
C MET A 111 -3.92 2.06 4.40
N PHE A 112 -4.45 1.77 3.22
CA PHE A 112 -4.25 0.48 2.56
C PHE A 112 -3.48 0.70 1.26
N PHE A 113 -2.22 0.27 1.24
CA PHE A 113 -1.32 0.38 0.10
C PHE A 113 -1.39 -0.90 -0.73
N MET A 114 -2.16 -0.86 -1.81
CA MET A 114 -2.23 -1.96 -2.77
C MET A 114 -0.99 -1.93 -3.66
N VAL A 115 -0.04 -2.83 -3.44
CA VAL A 115 1.16 -3.00 -4.26
C VAL A 115 0.84 -4.06 -5.32
N THR A 116 0.98 -3.70 -6.59
CA THR A 116 0.74 -4.58 -7.73
C THR A 116 1.94 -4.52 -8.67
N PRO A 117 2.48 -5.67 -9.12
CA PRO A 117 3.52 -5.67 -10.14
C PRO A 117 3.10 -4.83 -11.37
N PRO A 118 4.02 -4.06 -11.98
CA PRO A 118 3.69 -3.23 -13.14
C PRO A 118 3.13 -4.03 -14.33
N GLN A 119 3.68 -5.22 -14.58
CA GLN A 119 3.19 -6.19 -15.58
C GLN A 119 1.71 -6.52 -15.37
N GLU A 120 1.37 -6.95 -14.16
CA GLU A 120 0.01 -7.30 -13.74
C GLU A 120 -0.95 -6.13 -13.91
N THR A 121 -0.48 -4.89 -13.69
CA THR A 121 -1.30 -3.69 -13.87
C THR A 121 -1.72 -3.50 -15.32
N ILE A 122 -0.83 -3.80 -16.29
CA ILE A 122 -1.14 -3.76 -17.72
C ILE A 122 -2.18 -4.80 -18.08
N GLU A 123 -1.95 -6.07 -17.73
CA GLU A 123 -2.86 -7.16 -18.07
C GLU A 123 -4.26 -6.94 -17.48
N ARG A 124 -4.33 -6.52 -16.21
CA ARG A 124 -5.61 -6.23 -15.54
C ARG A 124 -6.30 -5.01 -16.11
N ALA A 125 -5.56 -4.00 -16.59
CA ALA A 125 -6.16 -2.87 -17.28
C ALA A 125 -6.74 -3.29 -18.63
N TRP A 126 -6.02 -4.13 -19.39
CA TRP A 126 -6.51 -4.68 -20.65
C TRP A 126 -7.80 -5.49 -20.48
N GLN A 127 -7.82 -6.44 -19.53
CA GLN A 127 -9.01 -7.25 -19.23
C GLN A 127 -10.21 -6.39 -18.80
N ARG A 128 -9.95 -5.29 -18.08
CA ARG A 128 -10.98 -4.31 -17.70
C ARG A 128 -11.47 -3.49 -18.89
N GLY A 129 -10.57 -3.13 -19.80
CA GLY A 129 -10.90 -2.49 -21.07
C GLY A 129 -11.86 -3.35 -21.88
N LEU A 130 -11.56 -4.65 -22.02
CA LEU A 130 -12.45 -5.60 -22.70
C LEU A 130 -13.83 -5.70 -22.03
N ALA A 131 -13.88 -5.71 -20.69
CA ALA A 131 -15.14 -5.88 -19.96
C ALA A 131 -16.00 -4.60 -19.85
N THR A 132 -15.38 -3.42 -19.88
CA THR A 132 -16.06 -2.15 -19.53
C THR A 132 -15.89 -1.05 -20.56
N GLY A 133 -15.14 -1.29 -21.64
CA GLY A 133 -14.74 -0.28 -22.63
C GLY A 133 -13.70 0.72 -22.13
N ARG A 134 -13.21 0.60 -20.89
CA ARG A 134 -12.26 1.55 -20.28
C ARG A 134 -10.81 1.16 -20.56
N TYR A 135 -10.30 1.58 -21.70
CA TYR A 135 -8.91 1.36 -22.09
C TYR A 135 -7.99 2.42 -21.50
N LYS A 136 -6.72 2.04 -21.32
CA LYS A 136 -5.61 2.92 -20.96
C LYS A 136 -4.38 2.53 -21.77
N ALA A 137 -3.58 3.51 -22.14
CA ALA A 137 -2.33 3.28 -22.85
C ALA A 137 -1.30 2.61 -21.93
N VAL A 138 -0.41 1.79 -22.48
CA VAL A 138 0.54 0.98 -21.70
C VAL A 138 1.59 1.87 -21.05
N ASP A 139 2.16 2.80 -21.80
CA ASP A 139 3.08 3.83 -21.34
C ASP A 139 2.47 4.66 -20.21
N ASP A 140 1.21 5.07 -20.35
CA ASP A 140 0.45 5.79 -19.31
C ASP A 140 0.29 4.94 -18.03
N LEU A 141 -0.02 3.65 -18.16
CA LEU A 141 -0.10 2.74 -17.01
C LEU A 141 1.26 2.59 -16.32
N LEU A 142 2.35 2.42 -17.07
CA LEU A 142 3.69 2.27 -16.50
C LEU A 142 4.18 3.56 -15.86
N TYR A 143 3.96 4.71 -16.50
CA TYR A 143 4.25 6.03 -15.93
C TYR A 143 3.51 6.23 -14.61
N HIS A 144 2.21 5.89 -14.56
CA HIS A 144 1.43 5.97 -13.33
C HIS A 144 1.91 5.03 -12.22
N ASN A 145 2.46 3.85 -12.56
CA ASN A 145 3.10 2.99 -11.57
C ASN A 145 4.34 3.68 -10.98
N VAL A 146 5.22 4.23 -11.84
CA VAL A 146 6.42 4.94 -11.40
C VAL A 146 6.08 6.10 -10.47
N GLU A 147 5.11 6.94 -10.86
CA GLU A 147 4.60 8.05 -10.05
C GLU A 147 4.07 7.57 -8.69
N ALA A 148 3.24 6.52 -8.69
CA ALA A 148 2.67 5.97 -7.47
C ALA A 148 3.75 5.44 -6.51
N TYR A 149 4.71 4.64 -6.99
CA TYR A 149 5.77 4.08 -6.15
C TYR A 149 6.83 5.10 -5.74
N THR A 150 6.98 6.18 -6.50
CA THR A 150 7.84 7.30 -6.11
C THR A 150 7.20 8.15 -5.02
N GLY A 151 5.89 8.43 -5.12
CA GLY A 151 5.19 9.31 -4.20
C GLY A 151 4.64 8.64 -2.94
N MET A 152 4.27 7.36 -3.01
CA MET A 152 3.69 6.60 -1.91
C MET A 152 4.55 6.62 -0.62
N PRO A 153 5.88 6.43 -0.66
CA PRO A 153 6.72 6.52 0.54
C PRO A 153 6.62 7.87 1.24
N GLY A 154 6.68 8.99 0.49
CA GLY A 154 6.60 10.34 1.06
C GLY A 154 5.26 10.57 1.76
N LEU A 155 4.16 10.17 1.12
CA LEU A 155 2.83 10.21 1.73
C LEU A 155 2.78 9.35 3.00
N PHE A 156 3.24 8.10 2.93
CA PHE A 156 3.23 7.17 4.05
C PHE A 156 3.96 7.75 5.28
N PHE A 157 5.21 8.20 5.11
CA PHE A 157 6.01 8.73 6.22
C PHE A 157 5.47 10.06 6.76
N SER A 158 4.79 10.86 5.94
CA SER A 158 4.11 12.06 6.44
C SER A 158 3.01 11.73 7.45
N TRP A 159 2.30 10.61 7.27
CA TRP A 159 1.20 10.22 8.16
C TRP A 159 1.67 9.47 9.40
N VAL A 160 2.58 8.50 9.21
CA VAL A 160 3.07 7.67 10.31
C VAL A 160 3.72 8.50 11.42
N ARG A 161 4.38 9.61 11.07
CA ARG A 161 5.00 10.54 12.02
C ARG A 161 4.02 11.48 12.74
N SER A 162 2.74 11.44 12.40
CA SER A 162 1.76 12.33 13.02
C SER A 162 1.63 12.02 14.51
N LYS A 163 1.86 13.03 15.35
CA LYS A 163 1.68 12.92 16.82
C LYS A 163 0.25 13.16 17.29
N VAL A 164 -0.59 13.68 16.40
CA VAL A 164 -1.97 14.09 16.71
C VAL A 164 -3.01 13.14 16.12
N LYS A 165 -2.60 12.22 15.24
CA LYS A 165 -3.50 11.28 14.58
C LYS A 165 -3.07 9.85 14.85
N ARG A 166 -4.07 9.00 15.01
CA ARG A 166 -3.88 7.57 15.13
C ARG A 166 -3.97 6.93 13.75
N VAL A 167 -2.83 6.52 13.21
CA VAL A 167 -2.69 5.99 11.84
C VAL A 167 -2.42 4.51 11.92
N HIS A 168 -3.32 3.71 11.32
CA HIS A 168 -3.06 2.32 10.98
C HIS A 168 -2.74 2.23 9.49
N PHE A 169 -1.81 1.36 9.13
CA PHE A 169 -1.46 1.12 7.74
C PHE A 169 -1.28 -0.36 7.45
N GLU A 170 -1.46 -0.71 6.18
CA GLU A 170 -1.24 -2.06 5.68
C GLU A 170 -0.77 -2.01 4.23
N PHE A 171 0.31 -2.74 3.94
CA PHE A 171 0.83 -3.01 2.61
C PHE A 171 0.28 -4.36 2.14
N LEU A 172 -0.36 -4.34 0.97
CA LEU A 172 -1.14 -5.43 0.42
C LEU A 172 -0.52 -5.88 -0.90
N ASP A 173 0.02 -7.09 -0.91
CA ASP A 173 0.47 -7.78 -2.13
C ASP A 173 -0.76 -8.18 -2.95
N ASN A 174 -0.93 -7.53 -4.10
CA ASN A 174 -2.00 -7.80 -5.04
C ASN A 174 -1.56 -8.72 -6.18
N ASP A 175 -0.37 -9.32 -6.12
CA ASP A 175 0.07 -10.40 -7.01
C ASP A 175 -0.60 -11.73 -6.62
N VAL A 176 -1.92 -11.73 -6.77
CA VAL A 176 -2.81 -12.86 -6.52
C VAL A 176 -3.83 -12.96 -7.66
N PRO A 177 -4.37 -14.15 -7.93
CA PRO A 177 -5.41 -14.34 -8.93
C PRO A 177 -6.60 -13.38 -8.75
N LYS A 178 -7.24 -13.02 -9.87
CA LYS A 178 -8.41 -12.14 -9.85
C LYS A 178 -9.52 -12.73 -8.99
N GLY A 179 -9.98 -11.96 -8.01
CA GLY A 179 -11.05 -12.36 -7.08
C GLY A 179 -10.52 -12.85 -5.74
N GLU A 180 -9.22 -13.18 -5.65
CA GLU A 180 -8.60 -13.51 -4.37
C GLU A 180 -8.31 -12.27 -3.52
N LEU A 181 -8.13 -12.53 -2.23
CA LEU A 181 -7.72 -11.51 -1.28
C LEU A 181 -6.21 -11.29 -1.41
N PRO A 182 -5.77 -10.01 -1.44
CA PRO A 182 -4.36 -9.69 -1.41
C PRO A 182 -3.72 -10.22 -0.13
N LYS A 183 -2.43 -10.52 -0.18
CA LYS A 183 -1.68 -10.94 1.02
C LYS A 183 -1.24 -9.71 1.80
N THR A 184 -1.26 -9.79 3.12
CA THR A 184 -0.66 -8.76 3.97
C THR A 184 0.86 -8.94 3.97
N ALA A 185 1.58 -7.93 3.50
CA ALA A 185 3.04 -7.94 3.46
C ALA A 185 3.66 -7.17 4.62
N ALA A 186 3.02 -6.09 5.04
CA ALA A 186 3.39 -5.37 6.25
C ALA A 186 2.19 -4.60 6.78
N PHE A 187 2.18 -4.31 8.07
CA PHE A 187 1.12 -3.54 8.71
C PHE A 187 1.64 -2.88 9.98
N GLY A 188 0.87 -1.97 10.56
CA GLY A 188 1.25 -1.35 11.81
C GLY A 188 0.46 -0.12 12.20
N TRP A 189 0.93 0.50 13.28
CA TRP A 189 0.48 1.79 13.79
C TRP A 189 1.65 2.78 13.74
N ASN A 190 1.40 4.06 14.00
CA ASN A 190 2.40 5.15 13.96
C ASN A 190 3.82 4.74 14.38
N ASP A 191 3.95 4.09 15.54
CA ASP A 191 5.26 3.82 16.14
C ASP A 191 5.80 2.40 15.90
N THR A 192 5.00 1.52 15.29
CA THR A 192 5.30 0.09 15.18
C THR A 192 4.95 -0.45 13.81
N MET A 193 5.88 -1.15 13.16
CA MET A 193 5.66 -1.85 11.90
C MET A 193 6.02 -3.33 12.03
N THR A 194 5.15 -4.19 11.52
CA THR A 194 5.46 -5.60 11.31
C THR A 194 5.58 -5.86 9.81
N ILE A 195 6.68 -6.50 9.41
CA ILE A 195 6.96 -6.95 8.05
C ILE A 195 6.84 -8.47 8.03
N LEU A 196 5.92 -8.96 7.20
CA LEU A 196 5.65 -10.36 6.94
C LEU A 196 6.27 -10.83 5.63
N ASP A 197 6.37 -9.92 4.65
CA ASP A 197 6.92 -10.18 3.32
C ASP A 197 8.00 -9.13 2.99
N PRO A 198 9.29 -9.46 3.24
CA PRO A 198 10.39 -8.57 2.92
C PRO A 198 10.54 -8.32 1.40
N GLU A 199 10.11 -9.25 0.55
CA GLU A 199 10.23 -9.11 -0.90
C GLU A 199 9.33 -7.98 -1.41
N LEU A 200 8.07 -7.92 -0.96
CA LEU A 200 7.19 -6.83 -1.35
C LEU A 200 7.73 -5.45 -0.90
N MET A 201 8.39 -5.40 0.25
CA MET A 201 9.01 -4.16 0.76
C MET A 201 10.17 -3.69 -0.12
N ILE A 202 10.92 -4.62 -0.71
CA ILE A 202 11.98 -4.37 -1.70
C ILE A 202 11.36 -4.00 -3.06
N ASP A 203 10.27 -4.66 -3.44
CA ASP A 203 9.57 -4.42 -4.69
C ASP A 203 9.03 -2.98 -4.82
N ILE A 204 8.68 -2.32 -3.72
CA ILE A 204 8.28 -0.90 -3.73
C ILE A 204 9.36 -0.03 -4.39
N ASP A 205 10.65 -0.31 -4.14
CA ASP A 205 11.76 0.38 -4.81
C ASP A 205 12.06 -0.17 -6.20
N ARG A 206 11.78 -1.44 -6.48
CA ARG A 206 11.93 -1.99 -7.84
C ARG A 206 10.91 -1.35 -8.79
N TYR A 207 9.66 -1.22 -8.36
CA TYR A 207 8.55 -0.82 -9.21
C TYR A 207 8.55 0.66 -9.62
N ARG A 208 9.39 1.50 -8.99
CA ARG A 208 9.71 2.86 -9.46
C ARG A 208 10.75 2.90 -10.58
N LYS A 209 11.45 1.79 -10.88
CA LYS A 209 12.51 1.70 -11.89
C LYS A 209 12.02 1.13 -13.24
N VAL A 210 10.71 1.15 -13.47
CA VAL A 210 10.10 0.62 -14.68
C VAL A 210 10.55 1.42 -15.91
N ASN A 211 10.90 0.69 -16.97
CA ASN A 211 11.08 1.25 -18.30
C ASN A 211 9.72 1.50 -18.96
N VAL A 212 9.27 2.76 -18.95
CA VAL A 212 7.99 3.18 -19.57
C VAL A 212 7.95 3.01 -21.09
N GLN A 213 9.12 2.86 -21.74
CA GLN A 213 9.24 2.64 -23.19
C GLN A 213 9.27 1.16 -23.56
N ALA A 214 9.01 0.25 -22.61
CA ALA A 214 8.99 -1.18 -22.86
C ALA A 214 7.92 -1.56 -23.90
N THR A 215 8.33 -2.28 -24.94
CA THR A 215 7.43 -2.80 -25.99
C THR A 215 7.08 -4.28 -25.82
N GLU A 216 7.72 -4.96 -24.86
CA GLU A 216 7.50 -6.36 -24.53
C GLU A 216 7.62 -6.59 -23.01
N PRO A 217 7.02 -7.66 -22.45
CA PRO A 217 7.04 -7.90 -21.01
C PRO A 217 8.43 -7.96 -20.38
N GLY A 218 9.40 -8.57 -21.08
CA GLY A 218 10.79 -8.68 -20.63
C GLY A 218 11.55 -7.34 -20.60
N GLY A 219 11.02 -6.30 -21.26
CA GLY A 219 11.63 -4.98 -21.31
C GLY A 219 11.20 -4.03 -20.18
N ILE A 220 10.25 -4.43 -19.33
CA ILE A 220 9.67 -3.57 -18.26
C ILE A 220 10.70 -3.25 -17.18
N PHE A 221 11.60 -4.18 -16.86
CA PHE A 221 12.70 -3.96 -15.93
C PHE A 221 14.03 -4.27 -16.62
N HIS A 222 15.07 -3.52 -16.29
CA HIS A 222 16.42 -3.94 -16.63
C HIS A 222 16.90 -4.96 -15.60
N ASN A 223 17.60 -6.02 -16.03
CA ASN A 223 18.06 -7.09 -15.14
C ASN A 223 18.84 -6.59 -13.91
N ARG A 224 19.64 -5.53 -14.07
CA ARG A 224 20.38 -4.90 -12.96
C ARG A 224 19.47 -4.33 -11.87
N ASP A 225 18.28 -3.88 -12.22
CA ASP A 225 17.34 -3.23 -11.30
C ASP A 225 16.58 -4.24 -10.44
N MET A 226 16.70 -5.54 -10.74
CA MET A 226 16.06 -6.63 -10.00
C MET A 226 16.87 -7.11 -8.79
N ASP A 227 18.15 -6.74 -8.67
CA ASP A 227 18.96 -7.07 -7.50
C ASP A 227 18.33 -6.51 -6.22
N ALA A 228 18.00 -7.39 -5.27
CA ALA A 228 17.39 -7.02 -4.00
C ALA A 228 18.22 -5.97 -3.24
N ALA A 229 19.56 -6.07 -3.26
CA ALA A 229 20.44 -5.17 -2.51
C ALA A 229 20.39 -3.73 -3.02
N LEU A 230 20.00 -3.51 -4.28
CA LEU A 230 19.84 -2.18 -4.89
C LEU A 230 18.46 -1.55 -4.63
N ASN A 231 17.58 -2.23 -3.89
CA ASN A 231 16.17 -1.87 -3.71
C ASN A 231 15.71 -1.91 -2.24
N VAL A 232 16.63 -1.65 -1.31
CA VAL A 232 16.36 -1.64 0.15
C VAL A 232 16.13 -0.23 0.71
N GLY A 233 16.01 0.79 -0.14
CA GLY A 233 15.88 2.19 0.27
C GLY A 233 14.60 2.47 1.06
N PHE A 234 13.46 1.96 0.59
CA PHE A 234 12.19 2.09 1.30
C PHE A 234 12.24 1.43 2.69
N LEU A 235 12.82 0.24 2.77
CA LEU A 235 13.00 -0.48 4.03
C LEU A 235 13.91 0.30 5.00
N LYS A 236 15.03 0.84 4.53
CA LYS A 236 15.93 1.67 5.35
C LYS A 236 15.20 2.90 5.89
N ASN A 237 14.42 3.59 5.06
CA ASN A 237 13.60 4.71 5.50
C ASN A 237 12.56 4.28 6.56
N CYS A 238 11.96 3.09 6.44
CA CYS A 238 11.10 2.56 7.50
C CYS A 238 11.86 2.43 8.82
N VAL A 239 13.04 1.81 8.81
CA VAL A 239 13.88 1.61 10.01
C VAL A 239 14.33 2.94 10.65
N GLU A 240 14.56 3.97 9.84
CA GLU A 240 14.94 5.30 10.32
C GLU A 240 13.77 6.07 10.93
N GLN A 241 12.58 5.96 10.34
CA GLN A 241 11.43 6.81 10.68
C GLN A 241 10.47 6.14 11.68
N ILE A 242 10.43 4.80 11.74
CA ILE A 242 9.51 4.04 12.58
C ILE A 242 10.26 3.53 13.83
N PRO A 243 9.81 3.88 15.04
CA PRO A 243 10.46 3.52 16.30
C PRO A 243 10.72 2.02 16.50
N GLU A 244 9.79 1.16 16.12
CA GLU A 244 9.95 -0.28 16.24
C GLU A 244 9.53 -1.01 14.96
N ILE A 245 10.41 -1.86 14.43
CA ILE A 245 10.13 -2.75 13.31
C ILE A 245 10.35 -4.19 13.74
N ARG A 246 9.41 -5.06 13.38
CA ARG A 246 9.49 -6.51 13.58
C ARG A 246 9.39 -7.21 12.24
N PHE A 247 10.29 -8.15 11.99
CA PHE A 247 10.08 -9.16 10.95
C PHE A 247 9.42 -10.34 11.60
N ALA A 248 8.38 -10.89 10.99
CA ALA A 248 7.67 -12.04 11.56
C ALA A 248 7.24 -13.04 10.50
N ASP A 249 7.18 -14.30 10.90
CA ASP A 249 6.62 -15.36 10.08
C ASP A 249 5.08 -15.19 9.97
N PRO A 250 4.53 -15.11 8.76
CA PRO A 250 3.10 -14.82 8.57
C PRO A 250 2.16 -15.95 9.02
N SER A 251 2.65 -17.18 9.18
CA SER A 251 1.82 -18.33 9.56
C SER A 251 1.73 -18.53 11.08
N SER A 252 2.81 -18.25 11.79
CA SER A 252 2.96 -18.51 13.22
C SER A 252 2.99 -17.25 14.07
N GLY A 253 3.17 -16.07 13.45
CA GLY A 253 3.35 -14.80 14.17
C GLY A 253 4.69 -14.73 14.90
N ARG A 254 5.57 -15.71 14.72
CA ARG A 254 6.89 -15.76 15.36
C ARG A 254 7.73 -14.60 14.86
N VAL A 255 8.25 -13.79 15.78
CA VAL A 255 9.19 -12.72 15.45
C VAL A 255 10.53 -13.35 15.03
N LEU A 256 11.04 -12.90 13.89
CA LEU A 256 12.31 -13.32 13.29
C LEU A 256 13.42 -12.29 13.51
N ALA A 257 13.05 -11.00 13.58
CA ALA A 257 13.97 -9.93 13.93
C ALA A 257 13.21 -8.76 14.56
N ARG A 258 13.87 -8.04 15.46
CA ARG A 258 13.35 -6.85 16.13
C ARG A 258 14.36 -5.73 16.07
N ILE A 259 13.93 -4.62 15.50
CA ILE A 259 14.69 -3.40 15.30
C ILE A 259 14.00 -2.31 16.11
N VAL A 260 14.76 -1.60 16.94
CA VAL A 260 14.24 -0.48 17.73
C VAL A 260 15.14 0.73 17.51
N ARG A 261 14.54 1.83 17.06
CA ARG A 261 15.20 3.12 16.79
C ARG A 261 16.45 2.94 15.93
N GLY A 262 16.29 2.26 14.79
CA GLY A 262 17.38 2.04 13.84
C GLY A 262 18.38 0.95 14.23
N ARG A 263 18.22 0.25 15.36
CA ARG A 263 19.18 -0.75 15.84
C ARG A 263 18.56 -2.12 15.90
N LEU A 264 19.19 -3.10 15.26
CA LEU A 264 18.85 -4.51 15.43
C LEU A 264 19.15 -4.93 16.87
N LEU A 265 18.09 -5.21 17.64
CA LEU A 265 18.19 -5.62 19.03
C LEU A 265 18.19 -7.15 19.16
N TRP A 266 17.37 -7.82 18.37
CA TRP A 266 17.22 -9.26 18.43
C TRP A 266 16.95 -9.84 17.04
N CYS A 267 17.44 -11.06 16.77
CA CYS A 267 17.11 -11.82 15.58
C CYS A 267 17.29 -13.31 15.79
N ASP A 268 16.47 -14.12 15.12
CA ASP A 268 16.62 -15.58 15.07
C ASP A 268 17.72 -15.96 14.07
N HIS A 269 18.97 -15.96 14.54
CA HIS A 269 20.14 -16.30 13.73
C HIS A 269 19.99 -17.65 13.02
N HIS A 270 19.47 -18.67 13.72
CA HIS A 270 19.31 -20.00 13.15
C HIS A 270 18.32 -19.97 11.97
N HIS A 271 17.18 -19.29 12.11
CA HIS A 271 16.23 -19.14 11.01
C HIS A 271 16.82 -18.36 9.85
N ILE A 272 17.54 -17.26 10.12
CA ILE A 272 18.11 -16.38 9.08
C ILE A 272 19.21 -17.10 8.31
N GLU A 273 20.09 -17.83 8.99
CA GLU A 273 21.19 -18.58 8.35
C GLU A 273 20.70 -19.79 7.54
N ALA A 274 19.54 -20.35 7.90
CA ALA A 274 18.90 -21.41 7.13
C ALA A 274 18.30 -20.91 5.79
N GLN A 275 18.10 -19.59 5.63
CA GLN A 275 17.61 -19.04 4.37
C GLN A 275 18.70 -19.07 3.29
N PRO A 276 18.32 -19.22 2.00
CA PRO A 276 19.27 -19.14 0.90
C PRO A 276 20.09 -17.84 0.96
N PRO A 277 21.40 -17.89 0.60
CA PRO A 277 22.17 -16.69 0.34
C PRO A 277 21.43 -15.78 -0.64
N HIS A 278 21.43 -14.47 -0.38
CA HIS A 278 20.71 -13.47 -1.19
C HIS A 278 19.18 -13.60 -1.23
N SER A 279 18.56 -14.36 -0.31
CA SER A 279 17.11 -14.27 -0.10
C SER A 279 16.68 -12.84 0.26
N CYS A 280 15.45 -12.46 -0.06
CA CYS A 280 14.91 -11.13 0.26
C CYS A 280 14.94 -10.85 1.76
N LEU A 281 14.62 -11.84 2.62
CA LEU A 281 14.72 -11.70 4.07
C LEU A 281 16.16 -11.39 4.51
N ARG A 282 17.14 -12.17 4.04
CA ARG A 282 18.53 -11.98 4.42
C ARG A 282 19.06 -10.63 3.93
N THR A 283 18.77 -10.28 2.67
CA THR A 283 19.16 -9.00 2.08
C THR A 283 18.54 -7.82 2.83
N ALA A 284 17.27 -7.92 3.21
CA ALA A 284 16.58 -6.93 4.01
C ALA A 284 17.24 -6.73 5.38
N LEU A 285 17.58 -7.82 6.07
CA LEU A 285 18.21 -7.77 7.38
C LEU A 285 19.66 -7.26 7.31
N GLU A 286 20.44 -7.69 6.31
CA GLU A 286 21.81 -7.20 6.08
C GLU A 286 21.81 -5.68 5.81
N ALA A 287 20.83 -5.19 5.07
CA ALA A 287 20.67 -3.76 4.78
C ALA A 287 20.40 -2.90 6.02
N ILE A 288 19.97 -3.49 7.14
CA ILE A 288 19.58 -2.80 8.38
C ILE A 288 20.46 -3.19 9.57
N GLY A 289 21.62 -3.79 9.31
CA GLY A 289 22.67 -4.02 10.31
C GLY A 289 22.78 -5.45 10.83
N TYR A 290 22.18 -6.43 10.17
CA TYR A 290 22.53 -7.84 10.39
C TYR A 290 23.88 -8.14 9.75
N GLU A 291 24.77 -8.78 10.50
CA GLU A 291 26.08 -9.21 10.03
C GLU A 291 26.19 -10.72 10.18
N THR A 292 26.59 -11.40 9.11
CA THR A 292 26.76 -12.86 9.13
C THR A 292 27.95 -13.22 10.02
N GLY A 293 27.77 -14.16 10.95
CA GLY A 293 28.86 -14.69 11.78
C GLY A 293 29.31 -13.80 12.94
N THR A 294 28.80 -12.57 13.07
CA THR A 294 28.91 -11.80 14.32
C THR A 294 27.74 -12.19 15.20
N GLY A 295 27.90 -13.32 15.91
CA GLY A 295 26.95 -13.76 16.92
C GLY A 295 26.85 -12.70 18.01
N ARG A 296 25.94 -11.74 17.87
CA ARG A 296 25.36 -11.09 19.03
C ARG A 296 24.56 -12.19 19.72
N THR A 297 25.20 -12.79 20.72
CA THR A 297 24.57 -13.69 21.67
C THR A 297 23.20 -13.12 22.05
N ASP A 298 22.16 -13.94 21.89
CA ASP A 298 20.78 -13.81 22.37
C ASP A 298 20.72 -13.35 23.85
N THR A 299 21.12 -12.11 24.09
CA THR A 299 21.21 -11.53 25.44
C THR A 299 19.91 -10.84 25.81
N ASP A 300 19.11 -10.48 24.80
CA ASP A 300 17.72 -10.09 24.97
C ASP A 300 16.83 -11.32 24.75
N ALA A 301 15.90 -11.56 25.69
CA ALA A 301 14.92 -12.64 25.58
C ALA A 301 14.16 -12.54 24.24
N ALA A 302 13.86 -13.70 23.64
CA ALA A 302 13.07 -13.76 22.42
C ALA A 302 11.77 -12.94 22.60
N PRO A 303 11.44 -12.05 21.65
CA PRO A 303 10.20 -11.27 21.73
C PRO A 303 8.99 -12.19 21.75
N ASP A 304 7.93 -11.75 22.43
CA ASP A 304 6.63 -12.43 22.35
C ASP A 304 6.18 -12.50 20.88
N PRO A 305 5.56 -13.63 20.46
CA PRO A 305 4.92 -13.72 19.16
C PRO A 305 3.89 -12.63 18.96
N ILE A 306 3.65 -12.28 17.69
CA ILE A 306 2.58 -11.37 17.32
C ILE A 306 1.24 -12.04 17.60
N ASP A 307 0.35 -11.30 18.27
CA ASP A 307 -1.05 -11.70 18.45
C ASP A 307 -1.78 -11.59 17.11
N ILE A 308 -1.76 -12.68 16.34
CA ILE A 308 -2.32 -12.74 14.99
C ILE A 308 -3.80 -12.37 14.99
N ASP A 309 -4.59 -12.91 15.92
CA ASP A 309 -6.04 -12.68 15.98
C ASP A 309 -6.35 -11.19 16.21
N ARG A 310 -5.57 -10.55 17.09
CA ARG A 310 -5.67 -9.11 17.31
C ARG A 310 -5.28 -8.31 16.08
N GLU A 311 -4.17 -8.61 15.42
CA GLU A 311 -3.73 -7.82 14.26
C GLU A 311 -4.64 -8.03 13.05
N MET A 312 -5.15 -9.25 12.83
CA MET A 312 -6.20 -9.56 11.85
C MET A 312 -7.54 -8.85 12.12
N HIS A 313 -7.72 -8.27 13.30
CA HIS A 313 -8.84 -7.37 13.55
C HIS A 313 -8.73 -6.09 12.72
N PHE A 314 -7.51 -5.58 12.50
CA PHE A 314 -7.25 -4.29 11.84
C PHE A 314 -6.75 -4.41 10.39
N THR A 315 -6.26 -5.59 9.98
CA THR A 315 -5.82 -5.84 8.60
C THR A 315 -6.95 -6.38 7.71
N LEU A 316 -6.84 -6.12 6.40
CA LEU A 316 -7.78 -6.56 5.37
C LEU A 316 -7.28 -7.76 4.58
N GLY A 317 -5.97 -7.83 4.37
CA GLY A 317 -5.31 -8.87 3.60
C GLY A 317 -5.34 -10.22 4.32
N ARG A 318 -5.00 -11.26 3.57
CA ARG A 318 -4.74 -12.58 4.15
C ARG A 318 -3.30 -12.64 4.64
N TRP A 319 -3.12 -13.09 5.86
CA TRP A 319 -1.85 -13.61 6.34
C TRP A 319 -1.85 -15.07 5.91
N THR A 320 -0.78 -15.59 5.30
CA THR A 320 -0.79 -16.91 4.64
C THR A 320 -1.44 -17.96 5.52
N SER A 321 -2.69 -18.30 5.20
CA SER A 321 -3.49 -19.21 5.99
C SER A 321 -2.96 -20.61 5.76
N THR A 322 -2.45 -21.22 6.83
CA THR A 322 -2.63 -22.65 7.07
C THR A 322 -4.05 -23.02 6.64
N GLY A 323 -4.17 -24.03 5.79
CA GLY A 323 -5.47 -24.51 5.34
C GLY A 323 -6.36 -24.83 6.54
N MET A 324 -7.39 -24.03 6.75
CA MET A 324 -8.63 -24.49 7.36
C MET A 324 -9.78 -23.93 6.53
N ALA A 325 -10.34 -24.84 5.72
CA ALA A 325 -11.75 -24.79 5.37
C ALA A 325 -12.54 -24.78 6.69
N ALA A 326 -12.90 -23.59 7.16
CA ALA A 326 -14.07 -23.43 8.01
C ALA A 326 -15.24 -23.16 7.06
N SER A 327 -15.86 -24.24 6.62
CA SER A 327 -17.25 -24.26 6.20
C SER A 327 -18.10 -23.54 7.24
N GLN A 328 -18.53 -22.32 6.92
CA GLN A 328 -19.74 -21.74 7.51
C GLN A 328 -20.56 -21.14 6.37
N HIS A 329 -21.39 -22.00 5.79
CA HIS A 329 -22.72 -21.60 5.38
C HIS A 329 -23.39 -20.90 6.57
N TRP A 330 -23.86 -19.67 6.39
CA TRP A 330 -25.21 -19.19 6.68
C TRP A 330 -25.43 -17.89 5.89
#